data_AF-K1HF05-F1
#
_entry.id   AF-K1HF05-F1
#
_cell.length_a   1.000
_cell.length_b   1.000
_cell.length_c   1.000
_cell.angle_alpha   90.00
_cell.angle_beta   90.00
_cell.angle_gamma   90.00
#
_symmetry.space_group_name_H-M   'P 1'
#
loop_
_entity.id
_entity.type
_entity.pdbx_description
1 polymer ?
#
loop_
_entity_poly.entity_id
_entity_poly.type
_entity_poly.pdbx_seq_one_letter_code
_entity_poly.pdbx_strand_id
1 'polypeptide(L)' 'MNEMINRDGWKDLKAVKNKNVYITTGFCAGGLGKLIGVVYTAKWLYPEEMKDINPDKVFDEWMAMQGVKTPKGHVYKLK' A
#
# COMPACT_ATOMS: atom_id res chain seq x y z
N MET A 1 9.12 -9.54 -1.30
CA MET A 1 9.64 -8.48 -2.18
C MET A 1 10.83 -8.93 -3.00
N ASN A 2 11.85 -9.58 -2.40
CA ASN A 2 13.02 -10.10 -3.13
C ASN A 2 12.65 -10.97 -4.33
N GLU A 3 11.70 -11.89 -4.17
CA GLU A 3 11.20 -12.72 -5.28
C GLU A 3 10.64 -11.87 -6.44
N MET A 4 9.96 -10.76 -6.15
CA MET A 4 9.36 -9.90 -7.17
C MET A 4 10.43 -9.09 -7.92
N ILE A 5 11.36 -8.46 -7.20
CA ILE A 5 12.39 -7.59 -7.81
C ILE A 5 13.46 -8.38 -8.57
N ASN A 6 13.63 -9.67 -8.24
CA ASN A 6 14.57 -10.56 -8.91
C ASN A 6 14.00 -11.25 -10.16
N ARG A 7 12.73 -10.96 -10.54
CA ARG A 7 12.16 -11.48 -11.78
C ARG A 7 12.94 -10.94 -12.99
N ASP A 8 13.13 -11.79 -13.99
CA ASP A 8 13.81 -11.37 -15.21
C ASP A 8 13.13 -10.15 -15.84
N GLY A 9 13.95 -9.19 -16.26
CA GLY A 9 13.51 -7.89 -16.78
C GLY A 9 13.12 -6.84 -15.72
N TRP A 10 12.81 -7.24 -14.47
CA TRP A 10 12.39 -6.28 -13.45
C TRP A 10 13.53 -5.40 -12.95
N LYS A 11 14.75 -5.93 -12.92
CA LYS A 11 15.96 -5.19 -12.50
C LYS A 11 16.14 -3.87 -13.28
N ASP A 12 15.61 -3.79 -14.50
CA ASP A 12 15.78 -2.64 -15.38
C ASP A 12 14.68 -1.59 -15.27
N LEU A 13 13.57 -1.92 -14.62
CA LEU A 13 12.46 -1.00 -14.39
C LEU A 13 12.89 0.18 -13.51
N LYS A 14 12.54 1.40 -13.93
CA LYS A 14 12.77 2.62 -13.15
C LYS A 14 12.17 2.53 -11.75
N ALA A 15 10.99 1.91 -11.61
CA ALA A 15 10.32 1.72 -10.32
C ALA A 15 11.15 0.87 -9.36
N VAL A 16 11.79 -0.21 -9.84
CA VAL A 16 12.66 -1.08 -9.03
C VAL A 16 13.93 -0.33 -8.65
N LYS A 17 14.60 0.32 -9.62
CA LYS A 17 15.82 1.11 -9.40
C LYS A 17 15.60 2.24 -8.37
N ASN A 18 14.44 2.88 -8.40
CA ASN A 18 14.08 4.00 -7.52
C ASN A 18 13.36 3.55 -6.24
N LYS A 19 13.27 2.25 -5.95
CA LYS A 19 12.55 1.69 -4.79
C LYS A 19 11.07 2.10 -4.68
N ASN A 20 10.45 2.43 -5.82
CA ASN A 20 9.04 2.75 -5.94
C ASN A 20 8.22 1.52 -6.33
N VAL A 21 8.39 0.44 -5.56
CA VAL A 21 7.64 -0.81 -5.74
C VAL A 21 6.75 -1.03 -4.53
N TYR A 22 5.47 -1.27 -4.80
CA TYR A 22 4.44 -1.41 -3.80
C TYR A 22 3.66 -2.70 -4.03
N ILE A 23 3.22 -3.34 -2.94
CA ILE A 23 2.36 -4.51 -2.97
C ILE A 23 1.17 -4.23 -2.06
N THR A 24 -0.01 -4.59 -2.53
CA THR A 24 -1.23 -4.61 -1.74
C THR A 24 -1.84 -6.00 -1.78
N THR A 25 -2.53 -6.41 -0.72
CA THR A 25 -3.36 -7.62 -0.81
C THR A 25 -4.60 -7.36 -1.66
N GLY A 26 -5.31 -8.42 -2.07
CA GLY A 26 -6.56 -8.30 -2.84
C GLY A 26 -7.64 -7.49 -2.11
N PHE A 27 -7.57 -7.39 -0.78
CA PHE A 27 -8.43 -6.53 0.03
C PHE A 27 -8.40 -5.06 -0.43
N CYS A 28 -7.22 -4.52 -0.72
CA CYS A 28 -7.08 -3.11 -1.14
C CYS A 28 -7.65 -2.84 -2.54
N ALA A 29 -7.96 -3.87 -3.32
CA ALA A 29 -8.57 -3.75 -4.64
C ALA A 29 -10.04 -4.20 -4.68
N GLY A 30 -10.53 -4.84 -3.62
CA GLY A 30 -11.83 -5.52 -3.58
C GLY A 30 -12.84 -4.85 -2.64
N GLY A 31 -14.13 -4.97 -2.98
CA GLY A 31 -15.25 -4.59 -2.11
C GLY A 31 -15.10 -3.19 -1.50
N LEU A 32 -15.38 -3.07 -0.21
CA LEU A 32 -15.23 -1.83 0.54
C LEU A 32 -13.76 -1.50 0.87
N GLY A 33 -12.88 -2.51 0.89
CA GLY A 33 -11.44 -2.34 1.13
C GLY A 33 -10.73 -1.50 0.07
N LYS A 34 -11.34 -1.33 -1.11
CA LYS A 34 -10.85 -0.42 -2.17
C LYS A 34 -10.63 1.02 -1.69
N LEU A 35 -11.46 1.51 -0.76
CA LEU A 35 -11.33 2.86 -0.20
C LEU A 35 -10.00 3.00 0.55
N ILE A 36 -9.67 2.01 1.37
CA ILE A 36 -8.40 1.96 2.08
C ILE A 36 -7.24 1.85 1.11
N GLY A 37 -7.34 0.97 0.09
CA GLY A 37 -6.31 0.83 -0.95
C GLY A 37 -6.02 2.14 -1.69
N VAL A 38 -7.05 2.95 -1.98
CA VAL A 38 -6.89 4.27 -2.60
C VAL A 38 -6.11 5.23 -1.70
N VAL A 39 -6.38 5.26 -0.39
CA VAL A 39 -5.67 6.14 0.54
C VAL A 39 -4.16 5.82 0.58
N TYR A 40 -3.79 4.54 0.65
CA TYR A 40 -2.38 4.14 0.57
C TYR A 40 -1.74 4.51 -0.75
N THR A 41 -2.43 4.22 -1.87
CA THR A 41 -1.93 4.52 -3.21
C THR A 41 -1.73 6.02 -3.40
N ALA A 42 -2.68 6.85 -2.95
CA ALA A 42 -2.56 8.30 -3.00
C ALA A 42 -1.37 8.80 -2.18
N LYS A 43 -1.16 8.30 -0.96
CA LYS A 43 0.00 8.68 -0.13
C LYS A 43 1.34 8.33 -0.78
N TRP A 44 1.41 7.25 -1.54
CA TRP A 44 2.63 6.84 -2.25
C TRP A 44 2.91 7.67 -3.49
N LEU A 45 1.87 8.09 -4.22
CA LEU A 45 2.00 8.86 -5.45
C LEU A 45 2.14 10.36 -5.21
N TYR A 46 1.53 10.87 -4.13
CA TYR A 46 1.41 12.30 -3.83
C TYR A 46 1.79 12.57 -2.36
N PRO A 47 3.04 12.31 -1.94
CA PRO A 47 3.44 12.33 -0.54
C PRO A 47 3.32 13.72 0.10
N GLU A 48 3.52 14.79 -0.66
CA GLU A 48 3.44 16.18 -0.21
C GLU A 48 1.99 16.63 -0.01
N GLU A 49 1.12 16.34 -0.97
CA GLU A 49 -0.31 16.63 -0.90
C GLU A 49 -0.99 15.81 0.19
N MET A 50 -0.52 14.58 0.40
CA MET A 50 -1.03 13.67 1.43
C MET A 50 -0.26 13.77 2.75
N LYS A 51 0.59 14.79 2.96
CA LYS A 51 1.52 14.88 4.10
C LYS A 51 0.83 14.66 5.46
N ASP A 52 -0.37 15.22 5.62
CA ASP A 52 -1.14 15.20 6.87
C ASP A 52 -2.00 13.94 7.04
N ILE A 53 -2.07 13.09 6.01
CA ILE A 53 -2.83 11.84 6.03
C ILE A 53 -1.91 10.68 6.41
N ASN A 54 -2.30 9.96 7.47
CA ASN A 54 -1.71 8.68 7.85
C ASN A 54 -2.65 7.54 7.42
N PRO A 55 -2.32 6.78 6.35
CA PRO A 55 -3.15 5.69 5.86
C PRO A 55 -3.40 4.58 6.89
N ASP A 56 -2.45 4.31 7.80
CA ASP A 56 -2.60 3.29 8.84
C ASP A 56 -3.67 3.69 9.86
N LYS A 57 -3.73 4.98 10.24
CA LYS A 57 -4.78 5.49 11.13
C LYS A 57 -6.15 5.41 10.47
N VAL A 58 -6.26 5.77 9.19
CA VAL A 58 -7.51 5.66 8.44
C VAL A 58 -7.98 4.20 8.39
N PHE A 59 -7.06 3.25 8.22
CA PHE A 59 -7.39 1.83 8.23
C PHE A 59 -7.83 1.35 9.62
N ASP A 60 -7.14 1.77 10.67
CA ASP A 60 -7.50 1.44 12.06
C ASP A 60 -8.91 1.94 12.41
N GLU A 61 -9.23 3.18 12.05
CA GLU A 61 -10.57 3.77 12.24
C GLU A 61 -11.64 2.96 11.49
N TRP A 62 -11.37 2.63 10.22
CA TRP A 62 -12.31 1.85 9.39
C TRP A 62 -12.53 0.41 9.91
N MET A 63 -11.50 -0.22 10.48
CA MET A 63 -11.61 -1.54 11.10
C MET A 63 -12.37 -1.47 12.43
N ALA A 64 -12.15 -0.42 13.23
CA ALA A 64 -12.88 -0.18 14.46
C ALA A 64 -14.40 -0.03 14.21
N MET A 65 -14.81 0.63 13.12
CA MET A 65 -16.22 0.73 12.71
C MET A 65 -16.87 -0.63 12.43
N GLN A 66 -16.07 -1.65 12.11
CA GLN A 66 -16.54 -3.02 11.88
C GLN A 66 -16.43 -3.92 13.11
N GLY A 67 -15.93 -3.41 14.24
CA GLY A 67 -15.76 -4.19 15.47
C GLY A 67 -14.67 -5.26 15.39
N VAL A 68 -13.70 -5.11 14.48
CA VAL A 68 -12.62 -6.08 14.26
C VAL A 68 -11.24 -5.45 14.44
N LYS A 69 -10.25 -6.29 14.79
CA LYS A 69 -8.86 -5.84 14.93
C LYS A 69 -8.22 -5.66 13.56
N THR A 70 -7.40 -4.62 13.43
CA THR A 70 -6.62 -4.37 12.21
C THR A 70 -5.60 -5.49 11.97
N PRO A 71 -5.66 -6.19 10.82
CA PRO A 71 -4.65 -7.15 10.45
C PRO A 71 -3.37 -6.44 10.02
N LYS A 72 -2.21 -7.07 10.26
CA LYS A 72 -0.92 -6.61 9.74
C LYS A 72 -0.71 -7.16 8.32
N GLY A 73 0.05 -6.45 7.51
CA GLY A 73 0.54 -6.96 6.22
C GLY A 73 -0.43 -6.82 5.03
N HIS A 74 -1.34 -5.84 5.07
CA HIS A 74 -2.24 -5.53 3.95
C HIS A 74 -1.57 -4.68 2.85
N VAL A 75 -0.46 -4.00 3.17
CA VAL A 75 0.38 -3.26 2.22
C VAL A 75 1.87 -3.45 2.52
N TYR A 76 2.70 -3.34 1.49
CA TYR A 76 4.15 -3.36 1.59
C TYR A 76 4.79 -2.40 0.58
N LYS A 77 5.83 -1.67 1.01
CA LYS A 77 6.69 -0.85 0.16
C LYS A 77 8.11 -1.42 0.16
N LEU A 78 8.76 -1.47 -1.01
CA LEU A 78 10.18 -1.82 -1.11
C LEU A 78 11.02 -0.77 -0.38
N LYS A 79 11.91 -1.22 0.51
CA LYS A 79 12.80 -0.38 1.31
C LYS A 79 14.17 -0.22 0.66
#